data_AF-A0A0B2PDR1-F1
#
_entry.id   AF-A0A0B2PDR1-F1
#
_cell.length_a   1.000
_cell.length_b   1.000
_cell.length_c   1.000
_cell.angle_alpha   90.00
_cell.angle_beta   90.00
_cell.angle_gamma   90.00
#
_symmetry.space_group_name_H-M   'P 1'
#
loop_
_entity.id
_entity.type
_entity.pdbx_description
1 polymer ?
#
loop_
_entity_poly.entity_id
_entity_poly.type
_entity_poly.pdbx_seq_one_letter_code
_entity_poly.pdbx_strand_id
1 'polypeptide(L)'
;MGSDSDLPVMKSAAEILEMFGVPHEVRIVSAHKTPELVFSYASSAHERGIQVIIAGVGGAAHLAGMVVALTPLLVIGIPVRASTLDGIDSLLSIVQVSWFSLVGARVCFLLSIFKVYPYFALLYICFE
;
A
#
# COMPACT_ATOMS: atom_id res chain seq x y z
N MET A 1 -3.45 -6.41 4.04
CA MET A 1 -3.46 -5.83 5.41
C MET A 1 -3.07 -6.90 6.42
N GLY A 2 -2.60 -6.52 7.60
CA GLY A 2 -2.07 -7.46 8.61
C GLY A 2 -3.14 -8.15 9.44
N SER A 3 -4.27 -7.49 9.63
CA SER A 3 -5.37 -7.91 10.51
C SER A 3 -6.72 -7.48 9.93
N ASP A 4 -7.79 -8.15 10.36
CA ASP A 4 -9.19 -7.75 10.08
C ASP A 4 -9.53 -6.39 10.71
N SER A 5 -8.91 -6.06 11.83
CA SER A 5 -9.00 -4.74 12.47
C SER A 5 -8.52 -3.58 11.58
N ASP A 6 -7.71 -3.85 10.55
CA ASP A 6 -7.23 -2.84 9.60
C ASP A 6 -8.25 -2.54 8.49
N LEU A 7 -9.26 -3.40 8.33
CA LEU A 7 -10.24 -3.35 7.26
C LEU A 7 -11.00 -2.01 7.19
N PRO A 8 -11.42 -1.37 8.29
CA PRO A 8 -12.11 -0.08 8.23
C PRO A 8 -11.28 1.02 7.55
N VAL A 9 -9.96 1.04 7.75
CA VAL A 9 -9.05 2.01 7.12
C VAL A 9 -8.80 1.65 5.65
N MET A 10 -8.60 0.36 5.38
CA MET A 10 -8.31 -0.12 4.04
C MET A 10 -9.54 -0.13 3.11
N LYS A 11 -10.76 -0.14 3.68
CA LYS A 11 -12.02 -0.11 2.93
C LYS A 11 -12.14 1.15 2.08
N SER A 12 -11.74 2.31 2.61
CA SER A 12 -11.72 3.56 1.84
C SER A 12 -10.84 3.46 0.59
N ALA A 13 -9.72 2.75 0.66
CA ALA A 13 -8.86 2.53 -0.50
C ALA A 13 -9.52 1.62 -1.54
N ALA A 14 -10.20 0.56 -1.11
CA ALA A 14 -10.95 -0.32 -2.01
C ALA A 14 -12.12 0.42 -2.70
N GLU A 15 -12.89 1.19 -1.95
CA GLU A 15 -14.01 2.00 -2.48
C GLU A 15 -13.55 2.98 -3.56
N ILE A 16 -12.39 3.61 -3.38
CA ILE A 16 -11.80 4.49 -4.40
C ILE A 16 -11.46 3.69 -5.67
N LEU A 17 -10.83 2.51 -5.52
CA LEU A 17 -10.50 1.66 -6.67
C LEU A 17 -11.75 1.19 -7.40
N GLU A 18 -12.81 0.83 -6.68
CA GLU A 18 -14.13 0.49 -7.26
C GLU A 18 -14.72 1.67 -8.04
N MET A 19 -14.69 2.87 -7.47
CA MET A 19 -15.21 4.09 -8.11
C MET A 19 -14.50 4.39 -9.43
N PHE A 20 -13.19 4.12 -9.52
CA PHE A 20 -12.41 4.29 -10.75
C PHE A 20 -12.44 3.06 -11.66
N GLY A 21 -13.17 2.00 -11.31
CA GLY A 21 -13.25 0.77 -12.09
C GLY A 21 -11.92 0.00 -12.19
N VAL A 22 -11.04 0.17 -11.19
CA VAL A 22 -9.74 -0.50 -11.15
C VAL A 22 -9.90 -1.88 -10.50
N PRO A 23 -9.61 -2.99 -11.23
CA PRO A 23 -9.64 -4.32 -10.65
C PRO A 23 -8.62 -4.44 -9.53
N HIS A 24 -9.05 -4.96 -8.39
CA HIS A 24 -8.19 -5.10 -7.22
C HIS A 24 -8.56 -6.36 -6.44
N GLU A 25 -7.61 -6.84 -5.62
CA GLU A 25 -7.85 -7.94 -4.68
C GLU A 25 -7.50 -7.50 -3.25
N VAL A 26 -8.25 -8.02 -2.28
CA VAL A 26 -8.03 -7.75 -0.85
C VAL A 26 -7.64 -9.04 -0.15
N ARG A 27 -6.51 -9.01 0.55
CA ARG A 27 -5.99 -10.14 1.34
C ARG A 27 -5.56 -9.70 2.74
N ILE A 28 -5.85 -10.55 3.72
CA ILE A 28 -5.35 -10.44 5.09
C ILE A 28 -4.15 -11.37 5.20
N VAL A 29 -2.96 -10.80 5.35
CA VAL A 29 -1.68 -11.50 5.43
C VAL A 29 -0.82 -10.84 6.51
N SER A 30 -0.36 -11.62 7.48
CA SER A 30 0.40 -11.11 8.61
C SER A 30 1.88 -11.42 8.46
N ALA A 31 2.74 -10.41 8.51
CA ALA A 31 4.19 -10.57 8.55
C ALA A 31 4.68 -11.34 9.77
N HIS A 32 3.93 -11.31 10.87
CA HIS A 32 4.29 -11.97 12.13
C HIS A 32 3.69 -13.36 12.28
N LYS A 33 2.44 -13.55 11.83
CA LYS A 33 1.71 -14.81 12.02
C LYS A 33 1.82 -15.75 10.83
N THR A 34 1.96 -15.23 9.62
CA THR A 34 1.94 -15.99 8.36
C THR A 34 3.00 -15.46 7.38
N PRO A 35 4.29 -15.48 7.74
CA PRO A 35 5.35 -14.88 6.91
C PRO A 35 5.51 -15.58 5.55
N GLU A 36 5.28 -16.90 5.46
CA GLU A 36 5.36 -17.66 4.21
C GLU A 36 4.27 -17.23 3.21
N LEU A 37 3.10 -16.84 3.73
CA LEU A 37 2.01 -16.33 2.90
C LEU A 37 2.34 -14.94 2.35
N VAL A 38 2.97 -14.08 3.15
CA VAL A 38 3.48 -12.78 2.68
C VAL A 38 4.54 -12.99 1.60
N PHE A 39 5.46 -13.93 1.83
CA PHE A 39 6.52 -14.27 0.88
C PHE A 39 5.96 -14.71 -0.47
N SER A 40 5.12 -15.76 -0.46
CA SER A 40 4.52 -16.31 -1.68
C SER A 40 3.63 -15.29 -2.40
N TYR A 41 2.86 -14.49 -1.68
CA TYR A 41 2.00 -13.47 -2.27
C TYR A 41 2.81 -12.35 -2.94
N ALA A 42 3.82 -11.80 -2.26
CA ALA A 42 4.58 -10.65 -2.74
C ALA A 42 5.52 -11.01 -3.90
N SER A 43 6.20 -12.15 -3.81
CA SER A 43 7.12 -12.64 -4.84
C SER A 43 6.41 -12.96 -6.16
N SER A 44 5.26 -13.64 -6.11
CA SER A 44 4.49 -14.00 -7.31
C SER A 44 3.60 -12.87 -7.84
N ALA A 45 3.46 -11.75 -7.12
CA ALA A 45 2.51 -10.69 -7.47
C ALA A 45 2.70 -10.14 -8.89
N HIS A 46 3.95 -9.93 -9.32
CA HIS A 46 4.23 -9.38 -10.65
C HIS A 46 3.84 -10.37 -11.77
N GLU A 47 3.94 -11.68 -11.53
CA GLU A 47 3.59 -12.72 -12.49
C GLU A 47 2.07 -12.81 -12.66
N ARG A 48 1.33 -12.48 -11.60
CA ARG A 48 -0.15 -12.43 -11.61
C ARG A 48 -0.71 -11.17 -12.27
N GLY A 49 0.13 -10.28 -12.80
CA GLY A 49 -0.29 -9.04 -13.45
C GLY A 49 -0.57 -7.88 -12.50
N ILE A 50 -0.28 -8.03 -11.20
CA ILE A 50 -0.44 -6.94 -10.23
C ILE A 50 0.56 -5.83 -10.54
N GLN A 51 0.09 -4.58 -10.58
CA GLN A 51 0.93 -3.42 -10.87
C GLN A 51 1.36 -2.66 -9.61
N VAL A 52 0.55 -2.75 -8.55
CA VAL A 52 0.71 -1.98 -7.31
C VAL A 52 0.21 -2.82 -6.15
N ILE A 53 0.92 -2.75 -5.02
CA ILE A 53 0.47 -3.35 -3.76
C ILE A 53 0.21 -2.23 -2.77
N ILE A 54 -0.98 -2.21 -2.17
CA ILE A 54 -1.32 -1.30 -1.07
C ILE A 54 -1.29 -2.11 0.24
N ALA A 55 -0.36 -1.77 1.12
CA ALA A 55 -0.12 -2.48 2.37
C ALA A 55 -0.55 -1.62 3.57
N GLY A 56 -1.71 -1.94 4.14
CA GLY A 56 -2.15 -1.39 5.43
C GLY A 56 -1.44 -2.08 6.59
N VAL A 57 -0.78 -1.29 7.45
CA VAL A 57 -0.01 -1.81 8.59
C VAL A 57 -0.11 -0.88 9.79
N GLY A 58 -0.39 -1.45 10.96
CA GLY A 58 -0.29 -0.76 12.26
C GLY A 58 0.85 -1.31 13.10
N GLY A 59 1.37 -0.48 14.01
CA GLY A 59 2.42 -0.80 14.96
C GLY A 59 3.81 -0.79 14.33
N ALA A 60 4.63 -1.80 14.66
CA ALA A 60 5.89 -2.07 13.97
C ALA A 60 5.58 -2.56 12.54
N ALA A 61 5.67 -1.66 11.56
CA ALA A 61 5.09 -1.85 10.22
C ALA A 61 5.89 -2.79 9.29
N HIS A 62 6.28 -3.96 9.77
CA HIS A 62 7.15 -4.90 9.04
C HIS A 62 6.51 -5.46 7.77
N LEU A 63 5.18 -5.52 7.67
CA LEU A 63 4.50 -6.03 6.48
C LEU A 63 4.87 -5.23 5.23
N ALA A 64 4.85 -3.89 5.30
CA ALA A 64 5.19 -3.05 4.16
C ALA A 64 6.64 -3.28 3.73
N GLY A 65 7.56 -3.32 4.70
CA GLY A 65 8.98 -3.55 4.42
C GLY A 65 9.30 -4.92 3.85
N MET A 66 8.67 -5.97 4.36
CA MET A 66 8.79 -7.31 3.80
C MET A 66 8.30 -7.34 2.36
N VAL A 67 7.11 -6.79 2.08
CA VAL A 67 6.56 -6.80 0.73
C VAL A 67 7.48 -6.05 -0.25
N VAL A 68 8.00 -4.88 0.13
CA VAL A 68 8.97 -4.11 -0.69
C VAL A 68 10.22 -4.93 -1.01
N ALA A 69 10.76 -5.67 -0.04
CA ALA A 69 11.96 -6.49 -0.25
C ALA A 69 11.71 -7.71 -1.14
N LEU A 70 10.45 -8.14 -1.29
CA LEU A 70 10.08 -9.39 -1.94
C LEU A 70 9.51 -9.20 -3.35
N THR A 71 9.30 -7.96 -3.79
CA THR A 71 8.61 -7.67 -5.05
C THR A 71 9.26 -6.51 -5.80
N PRO A 72 9.34 -6.55 -7.14
CA PRO A 72 9.78 -5.40 -7.94
C PRO A 72 8.67 -4.35 -8.12
N LEU A 73 7.45 -4.62 -7.63
CA LEU A 73 6.29 -3.76 -7.79
C LEU A 73 6.34 -2.53 -6.88
N LEU A 74 5.58 -1.51 -7.26
CA LEU A 74 5.35 -0.37 -6.37
C LEU A 74 4.52 -0.81 -5.16
N VAL A 75 5.01 -0.49 -3.97
CA VAL A 75 4.31 -0.74 -2.71
C VAL A 75 3.96 0.59 -2.04
N ILE A 76 2.69 0.78 -1.72
CA ILE A 76 2.16 1.93 -1.00
C ILE A 76 1.83 1.49 0.42
N GLY A 77 2.57 1.97 1.41
CA GLY A 77 2.29 1.72 2.82
C GLY A 77 1.23 2.68 3.35
N ILE A 78 0.15 2.17 3.94
CA ILE A 78 -0.87 2.97 4.64
C ILE A 78 -0.71 2.73 6.15
N PRO A 79 -0.35 3.75 6.95
CA PRO A 79 -0.27 3.62 8.40
C PRO A 79 -1.68 3.46 8.97
N VAL A 80 -1.89 2.36 9.68
CA VAL A 80 -3.10 2.12 10.47
C VAL A 80 -2.80 2.48 11.91
N ARG A 81 -3.73 3.13 12.61
CA ARG A 81 -3.53 3.53 14.02
C ARG A 81 -3.32 2.31 14.91
N ALA A 82 -2.15 2.24 15.55
CA ALA A 82 -1.88 1.29 16.62
C ALA A 82 -2.37 1.83 17.97
N SER A 83 -2.66 0.92 18.89
CA SER A 83 -3.31 1.23 20.17
C SER A 83 -2.49 2.06 21.16
N THR A 84 -1.17 2.15 21.02
CA THR A 84 -0.27 2.70 22.05
C THR A 84 0.38 4.04 21.71
N LEU A 85 0.54 4.37 20.42
CA LEU A 85 1.28 5.56 19.97
C LEU A 85 0.53 6.33 18.87
N ASP A 86 -0.81 6.18 18.82
CA ASP A 86 -1.70 6.85 17.86
C ASP A 86 -1.27 6.70 16.37
N GLY A 87 -0.52 5.66 16.05
CA GLY A 87 -0.01 5.41 14.70
C GLY A 87 1.30 6.15 14.35
N ILE A 88 1.93 6.88 15.28
CA ILE A 88 3.27 7.48 15.07
C ILE A 88 4.32 6.38 14.85
N ASP A 89 4.22 5.29 15.59
CA ASP A 89 5.02 4.08 15.40
C ASP A 89 4.86 3.49 13.99
N SER A 90 3.64 3.48 13.50
CA SER A 90 3.24 2.95 12.20
C SER A 90 3.75 3.84 11.08
N LEU A 91 3.60 5.16 11.24
CA LEU A 91 4.13 6.17 10.34
C LEU A 91 5.66 6.08 10.24
N LEU A 92 6.36 6.10 11.38
CA LEU A 92 7.82 6.05 11.41
C LEU A 92 8.34 4.73 10.82
N SER A 93 7.68 3.61 11.11
CA SER A 93 8.05 2.31 10.55
C SER A 93 7.86 2.23 9.03
N ILE A 94 6.87 2.94 8.46
CA ILE A 94 6.66 2.99 7.01
C ILE A 94 7.62 3.98 6.34
N VAL A 95 7.81 5.17 6.93
CA VAL A 95 8.66 6.23 6.36
C VAL A 95 10.13 5.82 6.38
N GLN A 96 10.58 5.10 7.42
CA GLN A 96 11.97 4.65 7.56
C GLN A 96 12.30 3.45 6.68
N VAL A 97 11.31 2.64 6.31
CA VAL A 97 11.51 1.58 5.32
C VAL A 97 11.49 2.21 3.95
N SER A 98 12.67 2.64 3.51
CA SER A 98 13.01 3.12 2.18
C SER A 98 11.80 3.59 1.34
N TRP A 99 11.26 4.74 1.72
CA TRP A 99 10.85 5.75 0.74
C TRP A 99 11.93 5.87 -0.37
N PHE A 100 13.18 5.60 0.02
CA PHE A 100 14.42 5.59 -0.76
C PHE A 100 14.61 4.53 -1.86
N SER A 101 13.72 3.54 -2.07
CA SER A 101 13.81 2.79 -3.33
C SER A 101 13.31 3.61 -4.53
N LEU A 102 12.59 4.73 -4.34
CA LEU A 102 11.94 5.44 -5.45
C LEU A 102 11.66 6.95 -5.21
N VAL A 103 12.47 7.68 -4.43
CA VAL A 103 12.30 9.15 -4.24
C VAL A 103 12.49 9.95 -5.54
N GLY A 104 13.00 9.35 -6.62
CA GLY A 104 13.20 10.06 -7.89
C GLY A 104 12.18 9.81 -9.00
N ALA A 105 11.44 8.69 -9.01
CA ALA A 105 10.80 8.24 -10.26
C ALA A 105 9.30 7.89 -10.18
N ARG A 106 8.65 7.92 -9.01
CA ARG A 106 7.23 7.52 -8.88
C ARG A 106 6.31 8.43 -8.07
N VAL A 107 6.71 9.69 -7.85
CA VAL A 107 5.72 10.81 -7.87
C VAL A 107 4.94 10.79 -9.19
N CYS A 108 5.51 10.15 -10.22
CA CYS A 108 4.84 9.80 -11.46
C CYS A 108 3.75 8.72 -11.35
N PHE A 109 3.57 8.01 -10.22
CA PHE A 109 2.58 6.92 -10.15
C PHE A 109 1.18 7.38 -9.73
N LEU A 110 1.08 8.41 -8.88
CA LEU A 110 -0.17 9.18 -8.81
C LEU A 110 -0.47 9.75 -10.21
N LEU A 111 0.54 10.31 -10.89
CA LEU A 111 0.44 10.77 -12.28
C LEU A 111 0.19 9.66 -13.32
N SER A 112 0.41 8.37 -13.01
CA SER A 112 0.27 7.27 -13.98
C SER A 112 -1.11 6.64 -13.93
N ILE A 113 -1.79 6.67 -12.78
CA ILE A 113 -3.25 6.47 -12.74
C ILE A 113 -3.95 7.57 -13.55
N PHE A 114 -3.41 8.79 -13.53
CA PHE A 114 -3.89 9.92 -14.35
C PHE A 114 -3.52 9.85 -15.84
N LYS A 115 -2.57 8.99 -16.26
CA LYS A 115 -2.09 8.97 -17.67
C LYS A 115 -2.80 7.93 -18.56
N VAL A 116 -3.56 7.02 -17.96
CA VAL A 116 -4.26 5.94 -18.67
C VAL A 116 -5.68 6.34 -19.10
N TYR A 117 -6.25 7.44 -18.57
CA TYR A 117 -7.57 7.94 -18.98
C TYR A 117 -7.48 9.40 -19.46
N PRO A 118 -7.73 9.70 -20.75
CA PRO A 118 -7.37 10.98 -21.36
C PRO A 118 -8.38 12.12 -21.16
N TYR A 119 -9.30 12.04 -20.20
CA TYR A 119 -10.31 13.08 -20.01
C TYR A 119 -10.31 13.65 -18.59
N PHE A 120 -9.78 14.87 -18.49
CA PHE A 120 -10.33 15.96 -17.68
C PHE A 120 -10.39 15.81 -16.14
N ALA A 121 -9.54 16.63 -15.49
CA ALA A 121 -9.85 17.48 -14.35
C ALA A 121 -10.32 16.83 -13.03
N LEU A 122 -9.43 16.76 -12.03
CA LEU A 122 -9.54 17.62 -10.83
C LEU A 122 -8.27 17.48 -9.97
N LEU A 123 -7.32 18.37 -10.24
CA LEU A 123 -6.22 18.69 -9.37
C LEU A 123 -6.73 19.73 -8.35
N TYR A 124 -7.43 19.32 -7.29
CA TYR A 124 -7.68 20.18 -6.12
C TYR A 124 -8.24 19.29 -4.99
N ILE A 125 -7.37 18.86 -4.07
CA ILE A 125 -7.62 18.67 -2.63
C ILE A 125 -6.29 18.18 -2.03
N CYS A 126 -5.83 18.85 -0.97
CA CYS A 126 -4.62 18.61 -0.18
C CYS A 126 -3.28 19.17 -0.69
N PHE A 127 -3.25 20.47 -1.01
CA PHE A 127 -2.20 21.36 -0.54
C PHE A 127 -2.81 22.76 -0.31
N GLU A 128 -3.57 22.87 0.77
CA GLU A 128 -3.72 24.05 1.64
C GLU A 128 -3.75 23.55 3.08
#